data_AF-A0A1M6JWP5-F1
#
_entry.id   AF-A0A1M6JWP5-F1
#
_cell.length_a   1.000
_cell.length_b   1.000
_cell.length_c   1.000
_cell.angle_alpha   90.00
_cell.angle_beta   90.00
_cell.angle_gamma   90.00
#
_symmetry.space_group_name_H-M   'P 1'
#
loop_
_entity.id
_entity.type
_entity.pdbx_description
1 polymer ?
#
loop_
_entity_poly.entity_id
_entity_poly.type
_entity_poly.pdbx_seq_one_letter_code
_entity_poly.pdbx_strand_id
1 'polypeptide(L)'
;MQILFVFSLVFAILVSLFAVMNSDPVTIKLLWKQYRFSQAIVILGSAAIGAIIVALLGIFSKVKSSLKIRELNNKIRKLEREIQEPKSFENSYEDIRQGSNVNNNLDNIDNDTIKEQMNINFKNNEINK
;
A
#
# COMPACT_ATOMS: atom_id res chain seq x y z
N MET A 1 20.92 2.17 -19.25
CA MET A 1 21.17 3.62 -19.18
C MET A 1 22.06 4.14 -20.31
N GLN A 2 23.24 3.56 -20.55
CA GLN A 2 24.18 4.05 -21.59
C GLN A 2 23.65 3.91 -23.03
N ILE A 3 22.89 2.85 -23.33
CA ILE A 3 22.34 2.65 -24.68
C ILE A 3 21.42 3.81 -25.10
N LEU A 4 20.58 4.31 -24.19
CA LEU A 4 19.68 5.45 -24.45
C LEU A 4 20.47 6.73 -24.72
N PHE A 5 21.60 6.93 -24.04
CA PHE A 5 22.48 8.06 -24.28
C PHE A 5 23.10 7.99 -25.69
N VAL A 6 23.63 6.83 -26.08
CA VAL A 6 24.18 6.62 -27.43
C VAL A 6 23.09 6.83 -28.50
N PHE A 7 21.90 6.28 -28.30
CA PHE A 7 20.77 6.51 -29.20
C PHE A 7 20.37 7.99 -29.28
N SER A 8 20.34 8.71 -28.16
CA SER A 8 20.06 10.15 -28.15
C SER A 8 21.10 10.94 -28.94
N LEU A 9 22.37 10.52 -28.90
CA LEU A 9 23.44 11.19 -29.63
C LEU A 9 23.31 10.97 -31.14
N VAL A 10 23.08 9.72 -31.56
CA VAL A 10 22.80 9.40 -32.98
C VAL A 10 21.55 10.14 -33.46
N PHE A 11 20.50 10.16 -32.65
CA PHE A 11 19.27 10.88 -32.98
C PHE A 11 19.50 12.40 -33.08
N ALA A 12 20.29 12.99 -32.20
CA ALA A 12 20.65 14.42 -32.27
C ALA A 12 21.41 14.75 -33.57
N ILE A 13 22.31 13.88 -34.02
CA ILE A 13 22.99 14.04 -35.31
C ILE A 13 21.98 13.99 -36.47
N LEU A 14 21.04 13.05 -36.44
CA LEU A 14 19.98 12.95 -37.46
C LEU A 14 19.10 14.21 -37.50
N VAL A 15 18.69 14.71 -36.34
CA VAL A 15 17.90 15.94 -36.22
C VAL A 15 18.68 17.16 -36.70
N SER A 16 19.98 17.24 -36.40
CA SER A 16 20.85 18.30 -36.90
C SER A 16 20.96 18.27 -38.44
N LEU A 17 21.17 17.08 -39.02
CA LEU A 17 21.16 16.89 -40.47
C LEU A 17 19.83 17.32 -41.08
N PHE A 18 18.71 16.90 -40.49
CA PHE A 18 17.38 17.31 -40.91
C PHE A 18 17.23 18.84 -40.90
N ALA A 19 17.76 19.52 -39.89
CA ALA A 19 17.71 20.97 -39.79
C ALA A 19 18.53 21.68 -40.87
N VAL A 20 19.73 21.17 -41.17
CA VAL A 20 20.61 21.72 -42.22
C VAL A 20 20.00 21.51 -43.61
N MET A 21 19.50 20.31 -43.90
CA MET A 21 18.89 19.98 -45.20
C MET A 21 17.59 20.75 -45.45
N ASN A 22 16.84 21.09 -44.40
CA ASN A 22 15.58 21.82 -44.48
C ASN A 22 15.73 23.24 -43.93
N SER A 23 16.89 23.86 -44.22
CA SER A 23 17.21 25.25 -43.84
C SER A 23 16.54 26.29 -44.73
N ASP A 24 16.00 25.86 -45.88
CA ASP A 24 15.30 26.75 -46.81
C ASP A 24 14.14 27.50 -46.12
N PRO A 25 14.06 28.82 -46.32
CA PRO A 25 13.06 29.65 -45.65
C PRO A 25 11.67 29.43 -46.25
N VAL A 26 10.74 28.94 -45.44
CA VAL A 26 9.32 28.91 -45.74
C VAL A 26 8.63 30.18 -45.23
N THR A 27 7.71 30.70 -46.03
CA THR A 27 6.90 31.87 -45.65
C THR A 27 5.63 31.41 -44.97
N ILE A 28 5.47 31.76 -43.71
CA ILE A 28 4.24 31.51 -42.96
C ILE A 28 3.45 32.80 -42.92
N LYS A 29 2.22 32.75 -43.45
CA LYS A 29 1.25 33.84 -43.39
C LYS A 29 0.39 33.64 -42.15
N LEU A 30 0.63 34.44 -41.11
CA LEU A 30 -0.32 34.61 -40.00
C LEU A 30 -1.37 35.64 -40.39
N LEU A 31 -2.46 35.69 -39.61
CA LEU A 31 -3.63 36.55 -39.82
C LEU A 31 -3.30 38.01 -40.21
N TRP A 32 -2.24 38.59 -39.63
CA TRP A 32 -1.83 39.99 -39.90
C TRP A 32 -0.37 40.16 -40.30
N LYS A 33 0.44 39.09 -40.36
CA LYS A 33 1.88 39.22 -40.59
C LYS A 33 2.47 38.00 -41.26
N GLN A 34 3.48 38.22 -42.08
CA GLN A 34 4.23 37.16 -42.73
C GLN A 34 5.59 37.03 -42.06
N TYR A 35 5.98 35.79 -41.78
CA TYR A 35 7.27 35.46 -41.19
C TYR A 35 7.99 34.46 -42.08
N ARG A 36 9.30 34.60 -42.18
CA ARG A 36 10.17 33.67 -42.92
C ARG A 36 11.03 32.92 -41.93
N PHE A 37 10.79 31.63 -41.84
CA PHE A 37 11.49 30.71 -40.95
C PHE A 37 11.97 29.52 -41.76
N SER A 38 13.02 28.80 -41.33
CA SER A 38 13.37 27.53 -41.97
C SER A 38 12.23 26.52 -41.78
N GLN A 39 12.08 25.58 -42.69
CA GLN A 39 11.08 24.51 -42.52
C GLN A 39 11.34 23.70 -41.24
N ALA A 40 12.62 23.44 -40.96
CA ALA A 40 13.03 22.72 -39.76
C ALA A 40 12.58 23.38 -38.46
N ILE A 41 12.74 24.70 -38.29
CA ILE A 41 12.38 25.37 -37.03
C ILE A 41 10.86 25.32 -36.78
N VAL A 42 10.07 25.33 -37.85
CA VAL A 42 8.60 25.26 -37.77
C VAL A 42 8.16 23.87 -37.33
N ILE A 43 8.72 22.83 -37.96
CA ILE A 43 8.41 21.43 -37.64
C ILE A 43 8.87 21.10 -36.22
N LEU A 44 10.14 21.35 -35.89
CA LEU A 44 10.68 21.07 -34.55
C LEU A 44 9.96 21.90 -33.47
N GLY A 45 9.71 23.19 -33.74
CA GLY A 45 9.02 24.07 -32.80
C GLY A 45 7.61 23.58 -32.50
N SER A 46 6.83 23.21 -33.52
CA SER A 46 5.47 22.66 -33.33
C SER A 46 5.48 21.33 -32.56
N ALA A 47 6.41 20.42 -32.90
CA ALA A 47 6.57 19.16 -32.20
C ALA A 47 6.98 19.35 -30.73
N ALA A 48 7.90 20.28 -30.46
CA ALA A 48 8.35 20.62 -29.11
C ALA A 48 7.21 21.17 -28.25
N ILE A 49 6.40 22.08 -28.80
CA ILE A 49 5.20 22.61 -28.12
C ILE A 49 4.22 21.47 -27.82
N GLY A 50 3.95 20.60 -28.80
CA GLY A 50 3.10 19.43 -28.61
C GLY A 50 3.60 18.51 -27.50
N ALA A 51 4.91 18.22 -27.47
CA ALA A 51 5.53 17.39 -26.45
C ALA A 51 5.42 18.00 -25.04
N ILE A 52 5.59 19.33 -24.92
CA ILE A 52 5.39 20.05 -23.65
C ILE A 52 3.95 19.91 -23.18
N ILE A 53 2.96 20.10 -24.06
CA ILE A 53 1.54 19.96 -23.71
C ILE A 53 1.25 18.54 -23.22
N VAL A 54 1.70 17.51 -23.95
CA VAL A 54 1.50 16.11 -23.55
C VAL A 54 2.19 15.80 -22.22
N ALA A 55 3.40 16.32 -22.00
CA ALA A 55 4.12 16.14 -20.74
C ALA A 55 3.34 16.76 -19.56
N LEU A 56 2.83 17.98 -19.72
CA LEU A 56 1.99 18.65 -18.71
C LEU A 56 0.73 17.82 -18.41
N LEU A 57 -0.01 17.40 -19.44
CA LEU A 57 -1.20 16.56 -19.27
C LEU A 57 -0.87 15.23 -18.58
N GLY A 58 0.28 14.63 -18.89
CA GLY A 58 0.77 13.42 -18.24
C GLY A 58 1.03 13.62 -16.74
N ILE A 59 1.59 14.76 -16.34
CA ILE A 59 1.81 15.10 -14.93
C ILE A 59 0.47 15.25 -14.20
N PHE A 60 -0.48 16.00 -14.78
CA PHE A 60 -1.82 16.15 -14.20
C PHE A 60 -2.53 14.81 -14.00
N SER A 61 -2.44 13.91 -14.98
CA SER A 61 -3.01 12.56 -14.90
C SER A 61 -2.38 11.72 -13.78
N LYS A 62 -1.06 11.80 -13.61
CA LYS A 62 -0.34 11.12 -12.52
C LYS A 62 -0.75 11.64 -11.15
N VAL A 63 -0.91 12.95 -10.99
CA VAL A 63 -1.36 13.56 -9.72
C VAL A 63 -2.76 13.07 -9.35
N LYS A 64 -3.72 13.10 -10.28
CA LYS A 64 -5.08 12.61 -10.04
C LYS A 64 -5.09 11.14 -9.61
N SER A 65 -4.28 10.32 -10.29
CA SER A 65 -4.14 8.89 -9.97
C SER A 65 -3.53 8.69 -8.58
N SER A 66 -2.53 9.49 -8.21
CA SER A 66 -1.93 9.46 -6.86
C SER A 66 -2.93 9.81 -5.76
N LEU A 67 -3.78 10.83 -5.97
CA LEU A 67 -4.85 11.18 -5.03
C LEU A 67 -5.86 10.03 -4.88
N LYS A 68 -6.28 9.41 -5.98
CA LYS A 68 -7.17 8.25 -5.98
C LYS A 68 -6.56 7.09 -5.20
N ILE A 69 -5.28 6.79 -5.40
CA ILE A 69 -4.56 5.76 -4.65
C ILE A 69 -4.56 6.05 -3.16
N ARG A 70 -4.32 7.31 -2.75
CA ARG A 70 -4.37 7.71 -1.33
C ARG A 70 -5.77 7.53 -0.74
N GLU A 71 -6.81 7.91 -1.47
CA GLU A 71 -8.20 7.73 -1.06
C GLU A 71 -8.54 6.24 -0.87
N LEU A 72 -8.20 5.39 -1.83
CA LEU A 72 -8.43 3.95 -1.77
C LEU A 72 -7.68 3.31 -0.60
N ASN A 73 -6.41 3.67 -0.39
CA ASN A 73 -5.62 3.17 0.73
C ASN A 73 -6.21 3.58 2.09
N ASN A 74 -6.81 4.77 2.18
CA ASN A 74 -7.49 5.21 3.40
C ASN A 74 -8.80 4.43 3.64
N LYS A 75 -9.55 4.11 2.58
CA LYS A 75 -10.74 3.24 2.69
C LYS A 75 -10.37 1.83 3.14
N ILE A 76 -9.31 1.25 2.56
CA ILE A 76 -8.79 -0.07 2.98
C ILE A 76 -8.45 -0.04 4.47
N ARG A 77 -7.67 0.94 4.92
CA ARG A 77 -7.31 1.09 6.34
C ARG A 77 -8.53 1.26 7.26
N LYS A 78 -9.58 1.95 6.81
CA LYS A 78 -10.81 2.13 7.60
C LYS A 78 -11.56 0.80 7.74
N LEU A 79 -11.76 0.08 6.63
CA LEU A 79 -12.40 -1.24 6.63
C LEU A 79 -11.59 -2.24 7.45
N GLU A 80 -10.26 -2.24 7.36
CA GLU A 80 -9.40 -3.10 8.18
C GLU A 80 -9.55 -2.83 9.69
N ARG A 81 -9.77 -1.56 10.09
CA ARG A 81 -10.06 -1.22 11.49
C ARG A 81 -11.45 -1.66 11.92
N GLU A 82 -12.46 -1.44 11.07
CA GLU A 82 -13.84 -1.89 11.31
C GLU A 82 -13.97 -3.42 11.39
N ILE A 83 -13.06 -4.18 10.76
CA ILE A 83 -12.97 -5.65 10.89
C ILE A 83 -12.18 -6.06 12.16
N GLN A 84 -11.31 -5.20 12.69
CA GLN A 84 -10.56 -5.46 13.93
C GLN A 84 -11.35 -5.11 15.19
N GLU A 85 -12.22 -4.09 15.15
CA GLU A 85 -13.13 -3.78 16.26
C GLU A 85 -14.03 -4.96 16.68
N PRO A 86 -14.69 -5.73 15.80
CA PRO A 86 -15.50 -6.89 16.21
C PRO A 86 -14.66 -8.02 16.83
N LYS A 87 -13.34 -8.11 16.55
CA LYS A 87 -12.46 -9.07 17.22
C LYS A 87 -12.21 -8.71 18.70
N SER A 88 -12.27 -7.44 19.06
CA SER A 88 -12.18 -7.01 20.46
C SER A 88 -13.45 -7.33 21.27
N PHE A 89 -14.61 -7.37 20.60
CA PHE A 89 -15.86 -7.86 21.20
C PHE A 89 -15.89 -9.39 21.29
N GLU A 90 -15.46 -10.13 20.26
CA GLU A 90 -15.38 -11.61 20.28
C GLU A 90 -14.48 -12.11 21.44
N ASN A 91 -13.31 -11.49 21.62
CA ASN A 91 -12.39 -11.82 22.72
C ASN A 91 -12.99 -11.55 24.11
N SER A 92 -13.86 -10.54 24.24
CA SER A 92 -14.54 -10.24 25.51
C SER A 92 -15.60 -11.28 25.89
N TYR A 93 -16.15 -12.04 24.93
CA TYR A 93 -17.10 -13.14 25.20
C TYR A 93 -16.41 -14.49 25.47
N GLU A 94 -15.23 -14.73 24.89
CA GLU A 94 -14.41 -15.92 25.16
C GLU A 94 -13.81 -15.90 26.59
N ASP A 95 -13.42 -14.73 27.10
CA ASP A 95 -12.92 -14.59 28.49
C ASP A 95 -14.02 -14.84 29.55
N ILE A 96 -15.27 -14.49 29.27
CA ILE A 96 -16.42 -14.75 30.18
C ILE A 96 -16.78 -16.24 30.19
N ARG A 97 -16.59 -16.97 29.07
CA ARG A 97 -16.84 -18.41 28.98
C ARG A 97 -15.81 -19.25 29.73
N GLN A 98 -14.55 -18.84 29.75
CA GLN A 98 -13.50 -19.55 30.47
C GLN A 98 -13.64 -19.41 32.00
N GLY A 99 -14.13 -18.27 32.51
CA GLY A 99 -14.40 -18.06 33.94
C GLY A 99 -15.56 -18.90 34.51
N SER A 100 -16.47 -19.40 33.66
CA SER A 100 -17.65 -20.16 34.09
C SER A 100 -17.39 -21.68 34.21
N ASN A 101 -16.23 -22.18 33.79
CA ASN A 101 -15.89 -23.62 33.80
C ASN A 101 -15.00 -24.04 34.98
N VAL A 102 -14.74 -23.16 35.95
CA VAL A 102 -13.82 -23.43 37.08
C VAL A 102 -14.51 -24.11 38.28
N ASN A 103 -15.84 -24.26 38.30
CA ASN A 103 -16.54 -24.76 39.48
C ASN A 103 -17.27 -26.11 39.29
N ASN A 104 -16.56 -27.14 38.83
CA ASN A 104 -17.04 -28.54 38.83
C ASN A 104 -15.92 -29.56 39.14
N ASN A 105 -15.07 -29.28 40.12
CA ASN A 105 -14.09 -30.26 40.62
C ASN A 105 -14.17 -30.37 42.16
N LEU A 106 -15.26 -30.95 42.64
CA LEU A 106 -15.37 -31.45 44.03
C LEU A 106 -15.21 -32.98 44.13
N ASP A 107 -14.88 -33.67 43.03
CA ASP A 107 -14.87 -35.15 43.00
C ASP A 107 -13.47 -35.75 42.91
N ASN A 108 -12.51 -35.26 43.71
CA ASN A 108 -11.26 -35.99 43.98
C ASN A 108 -10.79 -35.73 45.42
N ILE A 109 -11.55 -36.23 46.39
CA ILE A 109 -11.03 -36.48 47.73
C ILE A 109 -10.44 -37.90 47.68
N ASP A 110 -9.11 -37.99 47.67
CA ASP A 110 -8.39 -39.26 47.72
C ASP A 110 -8.84 -40.09 48.94
N ASN A 111 -9.47 -41.23 48.67
CA ASN A 111 -10.01 -42.13 49.69
C ASN A 111 -8.95 -42.77 50.59
N ASP A 112 -7.67 -42.61 50.26
CA ASP A 112 -6.55 -43.13 51.04
C ASP A 112 -6.22 -42.20 52.22
N THR A 113 -6.43 -40.88 52.11
CA THR A 113 -6.25 -39.93 53.21
C THR A 113 -7.31 -40.11 54.31
N ILE A 114 -8.54 -40.50 53.93
CA ILE A 114 -9.64 -40.75 54.89
C ILE A 114 -9.37 -42.02 55.72
N LYS A 115 -8.82 -43.07 55.09
CA LYS A 115 -8.49 -44.33 55.79
C LYS A 115 -7.35 -44.16 56.79
N GLU A 116 -6.37 -43.34 56.47
CA GLU A 116 -5.25 -43.05 57.36
C GLU A 116 -5.71 -42.23 58.58
N GLN A 117 -6.58 -41.23 58.39
CA GLN A 117 -7.17 -40.47 59.50
C GLN A 117 -8.10 -41.31 60.40
N MET A 118 -8.86 -42.26 59.85
CA MET A 118 -9.67 -43.18 60.66
C MET A 118 -8.80 -44.11 61.51
N ASN A 119 -7.71 -44.65 60.96
CA ASN A 119 -6.87 -45.61 61.69
C ASN A 119 -6.10 -44.96 62.84
N ILE A 120 -5.69 -43.69 62.68
CA ILE A 120 -5.05 -42.90 63.74
C ILE A 120 -6.02 -42.66 64.91
N ASN A 121 -7.29 -42.36 64.62
CA ASN A 121 -8.30 -42.09 65.65
C ASN A 121 -8.73 -43.35 66.43
N PHE A 122 -8.75 -44.53 65.80
CA PHE A 122 -9.01 -45.79 66.53
C PHE A 122 -7.86 -46.13 67.48
N LYS A 123 -6.61 -45.98 67.04
CA LYS A 123 -5.43 -46.29 67.87
C LYS A 123 -5.28 -45.36 69.08
N ASN A 124 -5.65 -44.09 68.92
CA ASN A 124 -5.61 -43.11 70.01
C ASN A 124 -6.69 -43.33 71.08
N ASN A 125 -7.77 -44.04 70.75
CA ASN A 125 -8.87 -44.31 71.68
C ASN A 125 -8.69 -45.63 72.47
N GLU A 126 -7.81 -46.53 72.01
CA GLU A 126 -7.41 -47.73 72.78
C GLU A 126 -6.27 -47.45 73.79
N ILE A 127 -5.47 -46.40 73.59
CA ILE A 127 -4.36 -46.05 74.50
C ILE A 127 -4.85 -45.24 75.73
N ASN A 128 -6.04 -44.63 75.66
CA ASN A 128 -6.61 -43.80 76.73
C ASN A 128 -7.70 -44.52 77.57
N LYS A 129 -7.66 -45.85 77.67
CA LYS A 129 -8.57 -46.62 78.53
C LYS A 129 -7.83 -47.50 79.53
#